data_AF-A0A3E0DRZ6-F1
#
_entry.id   AF-A0A3E0DRZ6-F1
#
_cell.length_a   1.000
_cell.length_b   1.000
_cell.length_c   1.000
_cell.angle_alpha   90.00
_cell.angle_beta   90.00
_cell.angle_gamma   90.00
#
_symmetry.space_group_name_H-M   'P 1'
#
loop_
_entity.id
_entity.type
_entity.pdbx_description
1 polymer ?
#
loop_
_entity_poly.entity_id
_entity_poly.type
_entity_poly.pdbx_seq_one_letter_code
_entity_poly.pdbx_strand_id
1 'polypeptide(L)'
;MIYDLAQDSLITKKYESKLTSNEQVPGKLKTVSDPNEFNKLRGENLKKVNFGPWELDQKTGYRWRFSKELDRVVGEDSLIFKTVVTAIDQDFELLGEAQLPAEFVFPYSFRIRDGMPYVFLNIDDELAFIRIKPNFTDE
;
A
#
# COMPACT_ATOMS: atom_id res chain seq x y z
N MET A 1 -11.45 -8.14 7.75
CA MET A 1 -12.57 -8.42 8.68
C MET A 1 -13.06 -7.09 9.20
N ILE A 2 -14.36 -6.90 9.24
CA ILE A 2 -15.03 -5.65 9.62
C ILE A 2 -16.02 -6.02 10.71
N TYR A 3 -15.96 -5.33 11.84
CA TYR A 3 -16.92 -5.55 12.92
C TYR A 3 -18.06 -4.54 12.80
N ASP A 4 -19.27 -5.03 12.58
CA ASP A 4 -20.50 -4.25 12.51
C ASP A 4 -21.09 -4.14 13.92
N LEU A 5 -21.04 -2.92 14.46
CA LEU A 5 -21.54 -2.60 15.80
C LEU A 5 -23.06 -2.67 15.93
N ALA A 6 -23.79 -2.39 14.85
CA ALA A 6 -25.26 -2.40 14.88
C ALA A 6 -25.80 -3.83 14.86
N GLN A 7 -25.12 -4.72 14.15
CA GLN A 7 -25.50 -6.14 14.05
C GLN A 7 -24.80 -7.04 15.08
N ASP A 8 -23.87 -6.50 15.87
CA ASP A 8 -22.96 -7.27 16.73
C ASP A 8 -22.34 -8.45 15.96
N SER A 9 -21.87 -8.18 14.75
CA SER A 9 -21.47 -9.22 13.80
C SER A 9 -20.14 -8.93 13.13
N LEU A 10 -19.47 -10.00 12.69
CA LEU A 10 -18.16 -9.92 12.06
C LEU A 10 -18.27 -10.27 10.58
N ILE A 11 -18.12 -9.26 9.73
CA ILE A 11 -18.21 -9.39 8.28
C ILE A 11 -16.82 -9.67 7.71
N THR A 12 -16.71 -10.76 6.95
CA THR A 12 -15.49 -11.09 6.21
C THR A 12 -15.65 -10.71 4.75
N LYS A 13 -15.05 -9.59 4.37
CA LYS A 13 -14.85 -9.19 2.97
C LYS A 13 -13.48 -9.66 2.50
N LYS A 14 -13.44 -10.20 1.27
CA LYS A 14 -12.22 -10.55 0.55
C LYS A 14 -12.26 -9.79 -0.77
N TYR A 15 -11.13 -9.22 -1.16
CA TYR A 15 -10.92 -8.69 -2.50
C TYR A 15 -9.73 -9.41 -3.12
N GLU A 16 -9.66 -9.40 -4.45
CA GLU A 16 -8.52 -9.90 -5.21
C GLU A 16 -7.81 -8.73 -5.90
N SER A 17 -6.62 -8.41 -5.40
CA SER A 17 -5.68 -7.49 -6.03
C SER A 17 -5.16 -8.08 -7.32
N LYS A 18 -5.12 -7.25 -8.37
CA LYS A 18 -4.54 -7.60 -9.67
C LYS A 18 -3.07 -7.18 -9.75
N LEU A 19 -2.66 -6.20 -8.95
CA LEU A 19 -1.33 -5.60 -9.02
C LEU A 19 -0.41 -5.99 -7.86
N THR A 20 -0.93 -6.53 -6.76
CA THR A 20 -0.13 -6.98 -5.62
C THR A 20 -0.60 -8.32 -5.06
N SER A 21 0.21 -8.96 -4.21
CA SER A 21 -0.27 -10.06 -3.38
C SER A 21 -1.39 -9.59 -2.43
N ASN A 22 -2.40 -10.44 -2.21
CA ASN A 22 -3.58 -10.11 -1.40
C ASN A 22 -3.30 -9.97 0.10
N GLU A 23 -2.26 -10.63 0.59
CA GLU A 23 -1.93 -10.70 2.01
C GLU A 23 -0.43 -10.66 2.24
N GLN A 24 -0.04 -10.10 3.39
CA GLN A 24 1.33 -10.13 3.82
C GLN A 24 1.59 -11.46 4.55
N VAL A 25 2.41 -12.32 3.96
CA VAL A 25 2.79 -13.59 4.60
C VAL A 25 3.82 -13.30 5.71
N PRO A 26 3.51 -13.59 6.99
CA PRO A 26 4.46 -13.34 8.06
C PRO A 26 5.79 -14.09 7.83
N GLY A 27 6.89 -13.50 8.29
CA GLY A 27 8.18 -14.20 8.34
C GLY A 27 8.12 -15.39 9.30
N LYS A 28 9.03 -16.35 9.14
CA LYS A 28 9.22 -17.39 10.16
C LYS A 28 9.71 -16.72 11.44
N LEU A 29 9.06 -17.01 12.57
CA LEU A 29 9.53 -16.59 13.89
C LEU A 29 10.86 -17.26 14.16
N LYS A 30 11.93 -16.47 14.21
CA LYS A 30 13.29 -16.94 14.45
C LYS A 30 14.05 -15.88 15.25
N THR A 31 14.62 -16.30 16.38
CA THR A 31 15.59 -15.49 17.11
C THR A 31 16.95 -15.70 16.46
N VAL A 32 17.61 -14.62 16.08
CA VAL A 32 18.95 -14.64 15.47
C VAL A 32 19.88 -13.75 16.27
N SER A 33 21.09 -14.24 16.55
CA SER A 33 22.16 -13.48 17.21
C SER A 33 23.19 -12.97 16.21
N ASP A 34 23.24 -13.54 15.01
CA ASP A 34 24.12 -13.11 13.92
C ASP A 34 23.49 -11.96 13.09
N PRO A 35 24.14 -10.79 13.01
CA PRO A 35 23.67 -9.68 12.18
C PRO A 35 23.54 -10.01 10.69
N ASN A 36 24.38 -10.91 10.15
CA ASN A 36 24.30 -11.28 8.73
C ASN A 36 23.04 -12.09 8.44
N GLU A 37 22.75 -13.06 9.30
CA GLU A 37 21.49 -13.80 9.24
C GLU A 37 20.27 -12.89 9.41
N PHE A 38 20.32 -11.92 10.33
CA PHE A 38 19.26 -10.91 10.49
C PHE A 38 19.03 -10.13 9.19
N ASN A 39 20.10 -9.62 8.56
CA ASN A 39 20.00 -8.87 7.32
C ASN A 39 19.41 -9.70 6.18
N LYS A 40 19.78 -10.98 6.07
CA LYS A 40 19.20 -11.92 5.10
C LYS A 40 17.70 -12.10 5.32
N LEU A 41 17.28 -12.39 6.56
CA LEU A 41 15.85 -12.55 6.90
C LEU A 41 15.05 -11.26 6.69
N ARG A 42 15.63 -10.11 7.03
CA ARG A 42 15.05 -8.79 6.77
C ARG A 42 14.87 -8.57 5.27
N GLY A 43 15.88 -8.88 4.46
CA GLY A 43 15.82 -8.81 3.00
C GLY A 43 14.70 -9.67 2.42
N GLU A 44 14.58 -10.92 2.84
CA GLU A 44 13.49 -11.81 2.42
C GLU A 44 12.11 -11.29 2.82
N ASN A 45 11.98 -10.72 4.01
CA ASN A 45 10.71 -10.13 4.45
C ASN A 45 10.36 -8.85 3.67
N LEU A 46 11.34 -8.05 3.28
CA LEU A 46 11.13 -6.84 2.48
C LEU A 46 10.60 -7.14 1.08
N LYS A 47 10.92 -8.32 0.51
CA LYS A 47 10.45 -8.72 -0.83
C LYS A 47 8.93 -8.95 -0.89
N LYS A 48 8.30 -9.25 0.25
CA LYS A 48 6.87 -9.52 0.33
C LYS A 48 6.06 -8.24 0.21
N VAL A 49 4.78 -8.37 -0.14
CA VAL A 49 3.86 -7.22 -0.11
C VAL A 49 3.85 -6.59 1.28
N ASN A 50 3.97 -5.26 1.30
CA ASN A 50 3.85 -4.46 2.49
C ASN A 50 2.75 -3.42 2.26
N PHE A 51 1.78 -3.43 3.17
CA PHE A 51 0.66 -2.51 3.15
C PHE A 51 0.99 -1.29 4.00
N GLY A 52 0.89 -0.11 3.40
CA GLY A 52 1.05 1.18 4.05
C GLY A 52 -0.20 1.61 4.82
N PRO A 53 -0.21 2.86 5.31
CA PRO A 53 -1.35 3.38 6.05
C PRO A 53 -2.60 3.47 5.16
N TRP A 54 -3.75 3.42 5.83
CA TRP A 54 -5.03 3.75 5.24
C TRP A 54 -5.39 5.20 5.52
N GLU A 55 -6.00 5.85 4.54
CA GLU A 55 -6.66 7.15 4.75
C GLU A 55 -8.09 7.08 4.24
N LEU A 56 -9.00 7.64 5.04
CA LEU A 56 -10.42 7.72 4.72
C LEU A 56 -10.73 9.10 4.14
N ASP A 57 -11.35 9.12 2.97
CA ASP A 57 -12.03 10.32 2.48
C ASP A 57 -13.34 10.51 3.25
N GLN A 58 -13.38 11.52 4.11
CA GLN A 58 -14.58 11.81 4.91
C GLN A 58 -15.79 12.23 4.07
N LYS A 59 -15.60 12.68 2.82
CA LYS A 59 -16.70 13.14 1.96
C LYS A 59 -17.38 11.98 1.23
N THR A 60 -16.60 11.04 0.71
CA THR A 60 -17.10 9.93 -0.11
C THR A 60 -17.19 8.60 0.65
N GLY A 61 -16.53 8.49 1.80
CA GLY A 61 -16.37 7.22 2.51
C GLY A 61 -15.32 6.30 1.90
N TYR A 62 -14.65 6.73 0.82
CA TYR A 62 -13.64 5.92 0.14
C TYR A 62 -12.37 5.82 0.97
N ARG A 63 -11.72 4.67 0.87
CA ARG A 63 -10.50 4.33 1.56
C ARG A 63 -9.39 4.16 0.57
N TRP A 64 -8.28 4.83 0.84
CA TRP A 64 -7.08 4.79 0.03
C TRP A 64 -5.98 4.07 0.79
N ARG A 65 -5.19 3.28 0.08
CA ARG A 65 -4.00 2.63 0.64
C ARG A 65 -2.91 2.53 -0.39
N PHE A 66 -1.68 2.75 0.04
CA PHE A 66 -0.50 2.41 -0.75
C PHE A 66 0.04 1.05 -0.33
N SER A 67 0.44 0.25 -1.32
CA SER A 67 1.10 -1.03 -1.13
C SER A 67 2.42 -1.00 -1.89
N LYS A 68 3.45 -1.66 -1.35
CA LYS A 68 4.70 -1.91 -2.08
C LYS A 68 5.00 -3.40 -2.11
N GLU A 69 5.55 -3.87 -3.21
CA GLU A 69 5.95 -5.26 -3.37
C GLU A 69 7.17 -5.33 -4.30
N LEU A 70 7.98 -6.38 -4.16
CA LEU A 70 9.07 -6.61 -5.11
C LEU A 70 8.50 -6.73 -6.52
N ASP A 71 9.02 -5.93 -7.43
CA ASP A 71 8.72 -6.04 -8.86
C ASP A 71 9.74 -6.96 -9.53
N ARG A 72 11.03 -6.65 -9.35
CA ARG A 72 12.13 -7.42 -9.95
C ARG A 72 13.44 -7.24 -9.21
N VAL A 73 14.36 -8.17 -9.46
CA VAL A 73 15.76 -8.07 -9.04
C VAL A 73 16.60 -7.71 -10.27
N VAL A 74 17.50 -6.74 -10.12
CA VAL A 74 18.42 -6.27 -11.16
C VAL A 74 19.86 -6.53 -10.71
N GLY A 75 20.63 -7.26 -11.51
CA GLY A 75 21.98 -7.70 -11.12
C GLY A 75 21.94 -8.69 -9.94
N GLU A 76 23.01 -8.70 -9.15
CA GLU A 76 23.13 -9.65 -8.03
C GLU A 76 22.29 -9.25 -6.80
N ASP A 77 22.15 -7.94 -6.52
CA ASP A 77 21.56 -7.48 -5.24
C ASP A 77 20.61 -6.26 -5.31
N SER A 78 20.33 -5.70 -6.50
CA SER A 78 19.45 -4.52 -6.57
C SER A 78 17.98 -4.92 -6.64
N LEU A 79 17.22 -4.60 -5.59
CA LEU A 79 15.78 -4.85 -5.53
C LEU A 79 15.00 -3.64 -6.04
N ILE A 80 14.15 -3.85 -7.05
CA ILE A 80 13.22 -2.85 -7.56
C ILE A 80 11.82 -3.20 -7.07
N PHE A 81 11.15 -2.22 -6.47
CA PHE A 81 9.81 -2.36 -5.92
C PHE A 81 8.80 -1.61 -6.79
N LYS A 82 7.61 -2.19 -6.94
CA LYS A 82 6.45 -1.49 -7.45
C LYS A 82 5.68 -0.87 -6.28
N THR A 83 5.17 0.33 -6.49
CA THR A 83 4.21 0.97 -5.58
C THR A 83 2.85 0.97 -6.26
N VAL A 84 1.83 0.51 -5.54
CA VAL A 84 0.44 0.45 -6.01
C VAL A 84 -0.42 1.27 -5.07
N VAL A 85 -1.29 2.11 -5.64
CA VAL A 85 -2.37 2.76 -4.91
C VAL A 85 -3.66 1.99 -5.16
N THR A 86 -4.38 1.70 -4.08
CA THR A 86 -5.66 0.99 -4.10
C THR A 86 -6.74 1.91 -3.55
N ALA A 87 -7.86 1.99 -4.26
CA ALA A 87 -9.08 2.69 -3.83
C ALA A 87 -10.17 1.66 -3.53
N ILE A 88 -10.83 1.80 -2.39
CA ILE A 88 -11.88 0.93 -1.89
C ILE A 88 -13.05 1.80 -1.45
N ASP A 89 -14.28 1.38 -1.72
CA ASP A 89 -15.46 2.17 -1.39
C ASP A 89 -15.85 2.07 0.10
N GLN A 90 -17.00 2.65 0.43
CA GLN A 90 -17.55 2.65 1.78
C GLN A 90 -17.95 1.23 2.25
N ASP A 91 -18.34 0.35 1.32
CA ASP A 91 -18.82 -1.02 1.54
C ASP A 91 -17.67 -2.06 1.51
N PHE A 92 -16.44 -1.57 1.42
CA PHE A 92 -15.19 -2.33 1.36
C PHE A 92 -15.03 -3.15 0.07
N GLU A 93 -15.66 -2.70 -1.02
CA GLU A 93 -15.44 -3.24 -2.36
C GLU A 93 -14.29 -2.51 -3.05
N LEU A 94 -13.53 -3.24 -3.86
CA LEU A 94 -12.39 -2.72 -4.60
C LEU A 94 -12.88 -1.87 -5.78
N LEU A 95 -12.60 -0.55 -5.74
CA LEU A 95 -12.90 0.35 -6.86
C LEU A 95 -11.85 0.29 -7.95
N GLY A 96 -10.58 0.13 -7.57
CA GLY A 96 -9.50 0.03 -8.53
C GLY A 96 -8.11 0.06 -7.91
N GLU A 97 -7.14 -0.25 -8.75
CA GLU A 97 -5.71 -0.24 -8.40
C GLU A 97 -4.92 0.40 -9.54
N ALA A 98 -3.88 1.15 -9.19
CA ALA A 98 -2.95 1.69 -10.15
C ALA A 98 -1.51 1.51 -9.66
N GLN A 99 -0.66 0.96 -10.53
CA GLN A 99 0.78 0.96 -10.31
C GLN A 99 1.32 2.35 -10.63
N LEU A 100 2.07 2.91 -9.70
CA LEU A 100 2.69 4.23 -9.83
C LEU A 100 4.04 4.12 -10.55
N PRO A 101 4.55 5.25 -11.08
CA PRO A 101 5.87 5.29 -11.70
C PRO A 101 6.97 4.77 -10.76
N ALA A 102 8.05 4.23 -11.31
CA ALA A 102 9.10 3.58 -10.52
C ALA A 102 9.86 4.56 -9.60
N GLU A 103 9.92 5.83 -10.00
CA GLU A 103 10.48 6.94 -9.24
C GLU A 103 9.58 7.42 -8.10
N PHE A 104 8.32 6.94 -8.03
CA PHE A 104 7.41 7.29 -6.96
C PHE A 104 7.86 6.64 -5.65
N VAL A 105 8.28 7.48 -4.71
CA VAL A 105 8.72 7.05 -3.38
C VAL A 105 7.51 6.60 -2.56
N PHE A 106 7.56 5.37 -2.05
CA PHE A 106 6.50 4.83 -1.19
C PHE A 106 6.28 5.75 0.04
N PRO A 107 5.06 6.29 0.23
CA PRO A 107 4.83 7.31 1.23
C PRO A 107 4.78 6.71 2.63
N TYR A 108 5.43 7.37 3.60
CA TYR A 108 5.23 7.06 5.01
C TYR A 108 3.84 7.49 5.48
N SER A 109 3.35 8.62 4.98
CA SER A 109 2.01 9.14 5.23
C SER A 109 1.52 9.95 4.03
N PHE A 110 0.20 10.11 3.95
CA PHE A 110 -0.46 10.93 2.94
C PHE A 110 -1.77 11.47 3.51
N ARG A 111 -2.42 12.40 2.82
CA ARG A 111 -3.71 12.94 3.23
C ARG A 111 -4.67 12.94 2.06
N ILE A 112 -5.96 12.77 2.36
CA ILE A 112 -6.99 12.95 1.35
C ILE A 112 -7.46 14.39 1.36
N ARG A 113 -7.52 14.98 0.16
CA ARG A 113 -8.14 16.28 -0.06
C ARG A 113 -8.91 16.23 -1.38
N ASP A 114 -10.15 16.69 -1.37
CA ASP A 114 -11.03 16.72 -2.54
C ASP A 114 -11.12 15.36 -3.26
N GLY A 115 -11.21 14.26 -2.49
CA GLY A 115 -11.31 12.89 -3.03
C GLY A 115 -10.02 12.30 -3.61
N MET A 116 -8.87 12.96 -3.39
CA MET A 116 -7.59 12.56 -3.98
C MET A 116 -6.52 12.38 -2.90
N PRO A 117 -5.63 11.38 -3.03
CA PRO A 117 -4.40 11.30 -2.24
C PRO A 117 -3.43 12.44 -2.58
N TYR A 118 -2.96 13.12 -1.54
CA TYR A 118 -1.85 14.07 -1.55
C TYR A 118 -0.69 13.51 -0.76
N VAL A 119 0.43 13.30 -1.44
CA VAL A 119 1.67 12.76 -0.87
C VAL A 119 2.70 13.87 -0.79
N PHE A 120 3.25 14.07 0.40
CA PHE A 120 4.30 15.06 0.62
C PHE A 120 5.55 14.73 -0.20
N LEU A 121 6.13 15.75 -0.84
CA LEU A 121 7.39 15.68 -1.56
C LEU A 121 8.22 16.90 -1.18
N ASN A 122 9.43 16.67 -0.68
CA ASN A 122 10.39 17.74 -0.43
C ASN A 122 11.29 17.89 -1.67
N ILE A 123 11.38 19.08 -2.24
CA ILE A 123 12.25 19.38 -3.39
C ILE A 123 13.16 20.53 -2.97
N ASP A 124 14.42 20.23 -2.68
CA ASP A 124 15.39 21.19 -2.11
C ASP A 124 14.85 21.88 -0.84
N ASP A 125 14.52 23.17 -0.92
CA ASP A 125 13.92 23.99 0.13
C ASP A 125 12.41 24.24 -0.06
N GLU A 126 11.81 23.68 -1.12
CA GLU A 126 10.39 23.82 -1.44
C GLU A 126 9.56 22.61 -0.97
N LEU A 127 8.38 22.94 -0.43
CA LEU A 127 7.37 21.97 -0.05
C LEU A 127 6.41 21.74 -1.23
N ALA A 128 6.35 20.51 -1.72
CA ALA A 128 5.47 20.10 -2.80
C ALA A 128 4.56 18.93 -2.38
N PHE A 129 3.53 18.68 -3.18
CA PHE A 129 2.66 17.51 -3.04
C PHE A 129 2.45 16.84 -4.39
N ILE A 130 2.60 15.51 -4.41
CA ILE A 130 2.11 14.69 -5.51
C ILE A 130 0.63 14.44 -5.29
N ARG A 131 -0.19 14.84 -6.27
CA ARG A 131 -1.63 14.59 -6.27
C ARG A 131 -1.95 13.44 -7.19
N ILE A 132 -2.55 12.39 -6.64
CA ILE A 132 -3.01 11.24 -7.43
C ILE A 132 -4.47 11.48 -7.77
N LYS A 133 -4.74 11.74 -9.06
CA LYS A 133 -6.09 11.97 -9.55
C LYS A 133 -6.69 10.65 -10.03
N PRO A 134 -7.73 10.12 -9.38
CA PRO A 134 -8.41 8.95 -9.91
C PRO A 134 -9.19 9.27 -11.16
N ASN A 135 -9.34 8.25 -11.99
CA ASN A 135 -10.36 8.20 -13.02
C ASN A 135 -11.13 6.88 -12.85
N PHE A 136 -12.29 6.98 -12.21
CA PHE A 136 -13.23 5.87 -12.13
C PHE A 136 -14.13 5.97 -13.37
N THR A 137 -13.60 5.60 -14.53
CA THR A 137 -14.45 5.36 -15.70
C THR A 137 -15.01 3.97 -15.55
N ASP A 138 -16.30 3.90 -15.23
CA ASP A 138 -17.09 2.67 -15.33
C ASP A 138 -17.03 2.18 -16.80
N GLU A 139 -16.57 0.95 -17.01
CA GLU A 139 -16.95 0.15 -18.18
C GLU A 139 -18.22 -0.64 -17.86
#